data_AF-A0A955T2J4-F1
#
_entry.id   AF-A0A955T2J4-F1
#
_cell.length_a   1.000
_cell.length_b   1.000
_cell.length_c   1.000
_cell.angle_alpha   90.00
_cell.angle_beta   90.00
_cell.angle_gamma   90.00
#
_symmetry.space_group_name_H-M   'P 1'
#
loop_
_entity.id
_entity.type
_entity.pdbx_description
1 polymer ?
#
loop_
_entity_poly.entity_id
_entity_poly.type
_entity_poly.pdbx_seq_one_letter_code
_entity_poly.pdbx_strand_id
1 'polypeptide(L)'
;MDQQTKIDFNQYQQLFSNLGDTIWLNHAGVSPVSSAVAEGMRSHLEDVLTNGAAHTPEWYHELMNIRRLASGLLGGSAKDIAVTPNTTYGVNLIASGLDWKEGDEIVLSSKEYPANVYPWWAQQERGAKLVWVEEDENHRLPVEA
;
A
#
# COMPACT_ATOMS: atom_id res chain seq x y z
N MET A 1 28.17 -15.03 -11.88
CA MET A 1 27.86 -14.89 -13.32
C MET A 1 26.45 -14.35 -13.40
N ASP A 2 26.32 -13.02 -13.44
CA ASP A 2 25.04 -12.32 -13.55
C ASP A 2 24.43 -12.57 -14.93
N GLN A 3 23.33 -13.32 -14.97
CA GLN A 3 22.38 -13.15 -16.06
C GLN A 3 21.51 -11.96 -15.69
N GLN A 4 21.83 -10.79 -16.25
CA GLN A 4 20.98 -9.63 -16.14
C GLN A 4 19.69 -9.93 -16.90
N THR A 5 18.61 -10.24 -16.17
CA THR A 5 17.29 -10.52 -16.76
C THR A 5 16.85 -9.30 -17.56
N LYS A 6 16.83 -9.42 -18.89
CA LYS A 6 16.37 -8.36 -19.78
C LYS A 6 14.85 -8.27 -19.67
N ILE A 7 14.35 -7.13 -19.21
CA ILE A 7 12.91 -6.86 -19.12
C ILE A 7 12.32 -6.76 -20.53
N ASP A 8 11.31 -7.58 -20.84
CA ASP A 8 10.51 -7.47 -22.06
C ASP A 8 9.24 -6.66 -21.77
N PHE A 9 9.25 -5.38 -22.14
CA PHE A 9 8.11 -4.48 -21.92
C PHE A 9 6.87 -4.86 -22.72
N ASN A 10 7.01 -5.56 -23.85
CA ASN A 10 5.86 -5.98 -24.65
C ASN A 10 4.99 -6.98 -23.87
N GLN A 11 5.62 -7.88 -23.11
CA GLN A 11 4.91 -8.84 -22.26
C GLN A 11 4.04 -8.13 -21.22
N TYR A 12 4.54 -7.05 -20.60
CA TYR A 12 3.77 -6.30 -19.61
C TYR A 12 2.67 -5.45 -20.23
N GLN A 13 2.93 -4.84 -21.40
CA GLN A 13 1.92 -4.05 -22.12
C GLN A 13 0.70 -4.89 -22.52
N GLN A 14 0.92 -6.16 -22.91
CA GLN A 14 -0.18 -7.07 -23.27
C GLN A 14 -1.18 -7.29 -22.13
N LEU A 15 -0.74 -7.19 -20.86
CA LEU A 15 -1.62 -7.31 -19.70
C LEU A 15 -2.63 -6.16 -19.58
N PHE A 16 -2.45 -5.07 -20.33
CA PHE A 16 -3.32 -3.89 -20.31
C PHE A 16 -3.97 -3.64 -21.68
N SER A 17 -3.98 -4.63 -22.57
CA SER A 17 -4.53 -4.53 -23.94
C SER A 17 -6.00 -4.08 -24.00
N ASN A 18 -6.77 -4.29 -22.92
CA ASN A 18 -8.14 -3.79 -22.77
C ASN A 18 -8.26 -2.25 -22.86
N LEU A 19 -7.17 -1.51 -22.69
CA LEU A 19 -7.13 -0.05 -22.87
C LEU A 19 -7.13 0.38 -24.35
N GLY A 20 -6.92 -0.55 -25.28
CA GLY A 20 -6.82 -0.26 -26.71
C GLY A 20 -5.75 0.80 -27.00
N ASP A 21 -6.11 1.82 -27.76
CA ASP A 21 -5.22 2.93 -28.15
C ASP A 21 -5.15 4.06 -27.09
N THR A 22 -5.68 3.84 -25.88
CA THR A 22 -5.70 4.86 -24.83
C THR A 22 -4.31 5.10 -24.25
N ILE A 23 -3.85 6.36 -24.28
CA ILE A 23 -2.64 6.79 -23.57
C ILE A 23 -3.02 7.17 -22.14
N TRP A 24 -2.73 6.29 -21.18
CA TRP A 24 -3.04 6.52 -19.76
C TRP A 24 -1.90 7.25 -19.05
N LEU A 25 -2.12 8.50 -18.64
CA LEU A 25 -1.12 9.33 -17.94
C LEU A 25 -1.48 9.61 -16.46
N ASN A 26 -2.49 8.93 -15.91
CA ASN A 26 -2.96 9.13 -14.54
C ASN A 26 -2.61 7.95 -13.60
N HIS A 27 -1.41 7.39 -13.74
CA HIS A 27 -0.98 6.22 -12.95
C HIS A 27 -0.84 6.50 -11.45
N ALA A 28 -0.52 7.75 -11.07
CA ALA A 28 -0.40 8.17 -9.68
C ALA A 28 -1.76 8.33 -8.96
N GLY A 29 -2.86 8.52 -9.71
CA GLY A 29 -4.21 8.56 -9.14
C GLY A 29 -4.78 7.16 -8.97
N VAL A 30 -5.23 6.54 -10.07
CA VAL A 30 -5.66 5.14 -10.10
C VAL A 30 -5.15 4.53 -11.39
N SER A 31 -4.37 3.46 -11.26
CA SER A 31 -3.87 2.72 -12.42
C SER A 31 -4.93 1.76 -12.98
N PRO A 32 -4.93 1.48 -14.29
CA PRO A 32 -5.71 0.40 -14.87
C PRO A 32 -5.34 -0.94 -14.23
N VAL A 33 -6.31 -1.84 -14.12
CA VAL A 33 -6.09 -3.19 -13.60
C VAL A 33 -5.59 -4.08 -14.73
N SER A 34 -4.52 -4.84 -14.46
CA SER A 34 -4.01 -5.82 -15.43
C SER A 34 -4.98 -6.99 -15.61
N SER A 35 -4.98 -7.63 -16.78
CA SER A 35 -5.80 -8.81 -17.07
C SER A 35 -5.56 -9.96 -16.09
N ALA A 36 -4.31 -10.15 -15.65
CA ALA A 36 -3.94 -11.15 -14.64
C ALA A 36 -4.58 -10.87 -13.27
N VAL A 37 -4.57 -9.61 -12.81
CA VAL A 37 -5.23 -9.23 -11.56
C VAL A 37 -6.74 -9.38 -11.67
N ALA A 38 -7.33 -8.92 -12.79
CA ALA A 38 -8.76 -9.05 -13.02
C ALA A 38 -9.21 -10.53 -13.04
N GLU A 39 -8.40 -11.43 -13.59
CA GLU A 39 -8.63 -12.88 -13.55
C GLU A 39 -8.64 -13.41 -12.11
N GLY A 40 -7.61 -13.08 -11.32
CA GLY A 40 -7.55 -13.50 -9.92
C GLY A 40 -8.74 -13.02 -9.09
N MET A 41 -9.20 -11.78 -9.31
CA MET A 41 -10.39 -11.23 -8.65
C MET A 41 -11.67 -11.99 -9.05
N ARG A 42 -11.83 -12.31 -10.34
CA ARG A 42 -12.99 -13.07 -10.84
C ARG A 42 -12.99 -14.48 -10.27
N SER A 43 -11.86 -15.17 -10.30
CA SER A 43 -11.72 -16.52 -9.74
C SER A 43 -12.05 -16.56 -8.25
N HIS A 44 -11.60 -15.59 -7.45
CA HIS A 44 -11.96 -15.54 -6.04
C HIS A 44 -13.46 -15.33 -5.83
N LEU A 45 -14.09 -14.42 -6.58
CA LEU A 45 -15.53 -14.17 -6.47
C LEU A 45 -16.35 -15.40 -6.87
N GLU A 46 -15.95 -16.12 -7.93
CA GLU A 46 -16.59 -17.38 -8.34
C GLU A 46 -16.49 -18.45 -7.24
N ASP A 47 -15.36 -18.52 -6.55
CA ASP A 47 -15.17 -19.44 -5.43
C ASP A 47 -16.09 -19.09 -4.24
N VAL A 48 -16.19 -17.81 -3.88
CA VAL A 48 -17.13 -17.34 -2.84
C VAL A 48 -18.58 -17.67 -3.21
N LEU A 49 -18.97 -17.46 -4.48
CA LEU A 49 -20.33 -17.76 -4.95
C LEU A 49 -20.65 -19.25 -4.89
N THR A 50 -19.68 -20.11 -5.19
CA THR A 50 -19.89 -21.55 -5.31
C THR A 50 -19.80 -22.26 -3.97
N ASN A 51 -18.81 -21.88 -3.14
CA ASN A 51 -18.42 -22.61 -1.95
C ASN A 51 -18.75 -21.86 -0.65
N GLY A 52 -18.99 -20.54 -0.73
CA GLY A 52 -19.27 -19.70 0.43
C GLY A 52 -18.19 -19.85 1.51
N ALA A 53 -18.58 -19.70 2.77
CA ALA A 53 -17.65 -19.77 3.90
C ALA A 53 -16.99 -21.15 4.09
N ALA A 54 -17.40 -22.20 3.39
CA ALA A 54 -16.77 -23.52 3.49
C ALA A 54 -15.30 -23.49 3.06
N HIS A 55 -14.92 -22.60 2.13
CA HIS A 55 -13.54 -22.43 1.66
C HIS A 55 -12.72 -21.41 2.46
N THR A 56 -13.19 -21.02 3.65
CA THR A 56 -12.43 -20.13 4.54
C THR A 56 -11.00 -20.63 4.82
N PRO A 57 -10.74 -21.94 5.08
CA PRO A 57 -9.36 -22.45 5.27
C PRO A 57 -8.44 -22.19 4.08
N GLU A 58 -8.94 -22.38 2.85
CA GLU A 58 -8.22 -22.14 1.60
C GLU A 58 -7.89 -20.66 1.45
N TRP A 59 -8.82 -19.76 1.78
CA TRP A 59 -8.59 -18.32 1.75
C TRP A 59 -7.55 -17.87 2.78
N TYR A 60 -7.49 -18.53 3.95
CA TYR A 60 -6.41 -18.30 4.91
C TYR A 60 -5.05 -18.73 4.36
N HIS A 61 -4.98 -19.85 3.64
CA HIS A 61 -3.74 -20.27 2.97
C HIS A 61 -3.31 -19.28 1.89
N GLU A 62 -4.25 -18.77 1.09
CA GLU A 62 -3.95 -17.73 0.10
C GLU A 62 -3.46 -16.44 0.75
N LEU A 63 -4.08 -16.02 1.88
CA LEU A 63 -3.60 -14.88 2.66
C LEU A 63 -2.15 -15.07 3.14
N MET A 64 -1.77 -16.27 3.57
CA MET A 64 -0.37 -16.58 3.93
C MET A 64 0.57 -16.50 2.73
N ASN A 65 0.12 -16.95 1.56
CA ASN A 65 0.89 -16.83 0.33
C ASN A 65 1.06 -15.36 -0.09
N ILE A 66 0.02 -14.54 0.01
CA ILE A 66 0.08 -13.08 -0.24
C ILE A 66 1.14 -12.44 0.66
N ARG A 67 1.15 -12.74 1.97
CA ARG A 67 2.15 -12.20 2.90
C ARG A 67 3.58 -12.61 2.52
N ARG A 68 3.79 -13.86 2.11
CA ARG A 68 5.09 -14.36 1.66
C ARG A 68 5.56 -13.68 0.38
N LEU A 69 4.68 -13.47 -0.59
CA LEU A 69 4.99 -12.75 -1.82
C LEU A 69 5.33 -11.28 -1.53
N ALA A 70 4.52 -10.63 -0.68
CA ALA A 70 4.75 -9.25 -0.26
C ALA A 70 6.09 -9.07 0.48
N SER A 71 6.48 -10.00 1.36
CA SER A 71 7.80 -9.95 2.00
C SER A 71 8.95 -10.09 1.01
N GLY A 72 8.75 -10.81 -0.10
CA GLY A 72 9.74 -10.87 -1.18
C GLY A 72 9.93 -9.53 -1.90
N LEU A 73 8.87 -8.71 -1.98
CA LEU A 73 8.90 -7.38 -2.60
C LEU A 73 9.40 -6.29 -1.66
N LEU A 74 8.94 -6.30 -0.40
CA LEU A 74 9.19 -5.24 0.58
C LEU A 74 10.39 -5.53 1.49
N GLY A 75 10.89 -6.76 1.49
CA GLY A 75 11.82 -7.25 2.52
C GLY A 75 11.11 -7.66 3.82
N GLY A 76 11.88 -8.20 4.77
CA GLY A 76 11.36 -8.68 6.05
C GLY A 76 10.74 -10.08 6.01
N SER A 77 10.01 -10.47 7.06
CA SER A 77 9.34 -11.77 7.15
C SER A 77 7.85 -11.65 6.83
N ALA A 78 7.24 -12.72 6.29
CA ALA A 78 5.79 -12.80 6.07
C ALA A 78 4.96 -12.52 7.34
N LYS A 79 5.52 -12.81 8.53
CA LYS A 79 4.85 -12.53 9.82
C LYS A 79 4.77 -11.02 10.14
N ASP A 80 5.64 -10.21 9.53
CA ASP A 80 5.70 -8.76 9.72
C ASP A 80 4.72 -8.02 8.77
N ILE A 81 4.06 -8.76 7.86
CA ILE A 81 3.12 -8.20 6.88
C ILE A 81 1.67 -8.33 7.36
N ALA A 82 1.00 -7.18 7.49
CA ALA A 82 -0.45 -7.09 7.65
C ALA A 82 -1.11 -6.65 6.35
N VAL A 83 -2.16 -7.36 5.93
CA VAL A 83 -2.97 -6.98 4.75
C VAL A 83 -4.08 -6.04 5.21
N THR A 84 -4.15 -4.86 4.61
CA THR A 84 -5.16 -3.83 4.91
C THR A 84 -5.89 -3.40 3.64
N PRO A 85 -7.10 -2.81 3.73
CA PRO A 85 -7.85 -2.40 2.55
C PRO A 85 -7.17 -1.34 1.68
N ASN A 86 -6.40 -0.44 2.28
CA ASN A 86 -5.66 0.64 1.61
C ASN A 86 -4.67 1.33 2.57
N THR A 87 -3.83 2.20 2.03
CA THR A 87 -2.83 2.97 2.80
C THR A 87 -3.46 3.81 3.91
N THR A 88 -4.56 4.52 3.63
CA THR A 88 -5.26 5.36 4.63
C THR A 88 -5.68 4.54 5.85
N TYR A 89 -6.27 3.37 5.63
CA TYR A 89 -6.67 2.47 6.71
C TYR A 89 -5.46 1.99 7.50
N GLY A 90 -4.37 1.59 6.82
CA GLY A 90 -3.14 1.16 7.45
C GLY A 90 -2.53 2.23 8.36
N VAL A 91 -2.43 3.47 7.90
CA VAL A 91 -1.91 4.59 8.71
C VAL A 91 -2.82 4.86 9.91
N ASN A 92 -4.14 4.89 9.73
CA ASN A 92 -5.09 5.09 10.83
C ASN A 92 -5.00 3.98 11.89
N LEU A 93 -4.84 2.73 11.45
CA LEU A 93 -4.71 1.58 12.35
C LEU A 93 -3.50 1.76 13.29
N ILE A 94 -2.36 2.22 12.75
CA ILE A 94 -1.16 2.48 13.55
C ILE A 94 -1.36 3.71 14.44
N ALA A 95 -1.76 4.85 13.88
CA ALA A 95 -1.93 6.09 14.64
C ALA A 95 -2.90 5.92 15.81
N SER A 96 -3.97 5.15 15.63
CA SER A 96 -4.97 4.92 16.68
C SER A 96 -4.54 3.85 17.68
N GLY A 97 -3.76 2.86 17.25
CA GLY A 97 -3.32 1.72 18.07
C GLY A 97 -2.16 2.01 19.02
N LEU A 98 -1.43 3.12 18.82
CA LEU A 98 -0.38 3.57 19.73
C LEU A 98 -0.95 4.18 21.01
N ASP A 99 -0.22 4.04 22.12
CA ASP A 99 -0.60 4.56 23.43
C ASP A 99 0.03 5.93 23.68
N TRP A 100 -0.50 6.96 23.01
CA TRP A 100 -0.01 8.34 23.12
C TRP A 100 -0.07 8.89 24.53
N LYS A 101 0.98 9.63 24.89
CA LYS A 101 1.13 10.35 26.15
C LYS A 101 1.32 11.83 25.90
N GLU A 102 1.00 12.62 26.93
CA GLU A 102 1.24 14.05 26.91
C GLU A 102 2.72 14.36 26.64
N GLY A 103 2.97 15.14 25.59
CA GLY A 103 4.32 15.53 25.20
C GLY A 103 4.98 14.62 24.17
N ASP A 104 4.36 13.51 23.75
CA ASP A 104 4.85 12.73 22.60
C ASP A 104 4.85 13.60 21.34
N GLU A 105 5.90 13.48 20.53
CA GLU A 105 6.06 14.26 19.30
C GLU A 105 5.90 13.38 18.06
N ILE A 106 5.13 13.87 17.09
CA ILE A 106 4.92 13.26 15.78
C ILE A 106 5.54 14.20 14.76
N VAL A 107 6.64 13.77 14.17
CA VAL A 107 7.33 14.52 13.13
C VAL A 107 6.68 14.20 11.77
N LEU A 108 6.19 15.23 11.08
CA LEU A 108 5.57 15.12 9.76
C LEU A 108 6.22 16.08 8.78
N SER A 109 6.26 15.68 7.51
CA SER A 109 6.66 16.57 6.43
C SER A 109 5.53 17.51 6.02
N SER A 110 5.86 18.75 5.69
CA SER A 110 4.94 19.72 5.07
C SER A 110 4.40 19.28 3.69
N LYS A 111 4.98 18.24 3.09
CA LYS A 111 4.57 17.64 1.79
C LYS A 111 3.77 16.36 1.92
N GLU A 112 3.34 15.99 3.12
CA GLU A 112 2.55 14.78 3.31
C GLU A 112 1.19 14.85 2.59
N TYR A 113 0.77 13.71 2.06
CA TYR A 113 -0.59 13.55 1.55
C TYR A 113 -1.57 13.54 2.74
N PRO A 114 -2.80 14.09 2.63
CA PRO A 114 -3.70 14.22 3.78
C PRO A 114 -4.00 12.91 4.53
N ALA A 115 -3.98 11.76 3.83
CA ALA A 115 -4.13 10.44 4.47
C ALA A 115 -3.01 10.10 5.46
N ASN A 116 -1.85 10.76 5.37
CA ASN A 116 -0.74 10.67 6.31
C ASN A 116 -0.58 11.94 7.16
N VAL A 117 -1.61 12.79 7.26
CA VAL A 117 -1.66 13.97 8.15
C VAL A 117 -2.76 13.82 9.18
N TYR A 118 -4.01 13.68 8.72
CA TYR A 118 -5.17 13.70 9.61
C TYR A 118 -5.18 12.61 10.68
N PRO A 119 -4.71 11.37 10.42
CA PRO A 119 -4.69 10.34 11.47
C PRO A 119 -3.82 10.73 12.66
N TRP A 120 -2.71 11.43 12.41
CA TRP A 120 -1.79 11.91 13.44
C TRP A 120 -2.30 13.18 14.11
N TRP A 121 -2.88 14.10 13.34
CA TRP A 121 -3.53 15.30 13.87
C TRP A 121 -4.58 14.93 14.92
N ALA A 122 -5.42 13.93 14.65
CA ALA A 122 -6.42 13.47 15.61
C ALA A 122 -5.83 13.03 16.96
N GLN A 123 -4.54 12.64 17.01
CA GLN A 123 -3.89 12.21 18.26
C GLN A 123 -3.47 13.39 19.16
N GLN A 124 -3.56 14.63 18.68
CA GLN A 124 -3.37 15.81 19.54
C GLN A 124 -4.37 15.86 20.69
N GLU A 125 -5.60 15.35 20.49
CA GLU A 125 -6.60 15.20 21.57
C GLU A 125 -6.16 14.24 22.67
N ARG A 126 -5.14 13.41 22.41
CA ARG A 126 -4.56 12.44 23.35
C ARG A 126 -3.19 12.89 23.89
N GLY A 127 -2.82 14.15 23.68
CA GLY A 127 -1.61 14.76 24.24
C GLY A 127 -0.38 14.75 23.32
N ALA A 128 -0.50 14.21 22.10
CA ALA A 128 0.57 14.25 21.12
C ALA A 128 0.73 15.66 20.51
N LYS A 129 1.93 15.98 20.03
CA LYS A 129 2.26 17.24 19.36
C LYS A 129 2.74 16.97 17.95
N LEU A 130 2.26 17.75 16.98
CA LEU A 130 2.78 17.70 15.62
C LEU A 130 3.99 18.63 15.49
N VAL A 131 5.08 18.09 14.96
CA VAL A 131 6.29 18.82 14.61
C VAL A 131 6.45 18.76 13.10
N TRP A 132 6.49 19.92 12.44
CA TRP A 132 6.52 19.99 10.98
C TRP A 132 7.94 20.21 10.46
N VAL A 133 8.32 19.39 9.49
CA VAL A 133 9.54 19.57 8.67
C VAL A 133 9.13 20.31 7.41
N GLU A 134 9.55 21.56 7.31
CA GLU A 134 9.30 22.41 6.15
C GLU A 134 10.23 22.06 4.99
N GLU A 135 9.73 22.29 3.77
CA GLU A 135 10.56 22.21 2.58
C GLU A 135 11.59 23.36 2.53
N ASP A 136 12.70 23.13 1.84
CA ASP A 136 13.67 24.15 1.48
C ASP A 136 13.18 25.02 0.30
N GLU A 137 13.99 26.01 -0.06
CA GLU A 137 13.73 26.90 -1.20
C GLU A 137 13.65 26.19 -2.56
N ASN A 138 14.10 24.94 -2.67
CA ASN A 138 14.07 24.11 -3.88
C ASN A 138 12.95 23.07 -3.86
N HIS A 139 12.00 23.20 -2.93
CA HIS A 139 10.90 22.28 -2.71
C HIS A 139 11.31 20.86 -2.32
N ARG A 140 12.42 20.72 -1.59
CA ARG A 140 12.92 19.45 -1.05
C ARG A 140 12.81 19.43 0.47
N LEU A 141 12.63 18.23 1.03
CA LEU A 141 12.70 18.05 2.48
C LEU A 141 14.16 17.85 2.88
N PRO A 142 14.68 18.61 3.87
CA PRO A 142 16.03 18.42 4.38
C PRO A 142 16.14 17.08 5.12
N VAL A 143 17.24 16.36 4.92
CA VAL A 143 17.47 15.04 5.55
C VAL A 143 18.25 15.18 6.87
N GLU A 144 18.95 16.29 7.06
CA GLU A 144 19.82 16.59 8.20
C GLU A 144 19.16 17.46 9.29
N ALA A 145 17.83 17.52 9.35
CA ALA A 145 17.09 18.35 10.30
C ALA A 145 17.13 17.81 11.75
#